data_AF-A0A2G6I0G6-F1
#
_entry.id   AF-A0A2G6I0G6-F1
#
_cell.length_a   1.000
_cell.length_b   1.000
_cell.length_c   1.000
_cell.angle_alpha   90.00
_cell.angle_beta   90.00
_cell.angle_gamma   90.00
#
_symmetry.space_group_name_H-M   'P 1'
#
loop_
_entity.id
_entity.type
_entity.pdbx_description
1 polymer ?
#
loop_
_entity_poly.entity_id
_entity_poly.type
_entity_poly.pdbx_seq_one_letter_code
_entity_poly.pdbx_strand_id
1 'polypeptide(L)'
;MEQTLKAVKDKGTYWRLLGIKYMDYEMWKEALKAFDEALAIYPDFAGIQYHRALCASQLALASPELSGRREYLAQAEAGYRRALAVDPRNTQSMYALAVLLVFELERPLEALPLLEDYLKIERSSIPARFLLARVYLQAGNAQAALDLYEHIEKNARESGDRDKAAELYRRVMGGNYGS
;
A
#
# COMPACT_ATOMS: atom_id res chain seq x y z
N MET A 1 39.06 6.81 8.86
CA MET A 1 37.86 7.29 8.16
C MET A 1 37.06 6.14 7.54
N GLU A 2 37.66 5.29 6.70
CA GLU A 2 36.95 4.18 6.01
C GLU A 2 36.36 3.11 6.94
N GLN A 3 37.10 2.70 7.98
CA GLN A 3 36.60 1.72 8.97
C GLN A 3 35.39 2.25 9.76
N THR A 4 35.40 3.55 10.08
CA THR A 4 34.29 4.22 10.79
C THR A 4 33.04 4.29 9.93
N LEU A 5 33.18 4.63 8.64
CA LEU A 5 32.06 4.65 7.71
C LEU A 5 31.47 3.25 7.47
N LYS A 6 32.33 2.23 7.39
CA LYS A 6 31.91 0.83 7.28
C LYS A 6 31.09 0.39 8.49
N ALA A 7 31.59 0.64 9.71
CA ALA A 7 30.88 0.29 10.94
C ALA A 7 29.49 0.96 11.04
N VAL A 8 29.37 2.23 10.61
CA VAL A 8 28.07 2.93 10.57
C VAL A 8 27.12 2.28 9.57
N LYS A 9 27.60 1.92 8.37
CA LYS A 9 26.79 1.23 7.37
C LYS A 9 26.36 -0.17 7.82
N ASP A 10 27.24 -0.91 8.47
CA ASP A 10 26.95 -2.23 9.02
C ASP A 10 25.86 -2.13 10.10
N LYS A 11 25.90 -1.08 10.93
CA LYS A 11 24.86 -0.78 11.92
C LYS A 11 23.49 -0.50 11.27
N GLY A 12 23.46 0.29 10.20
CA GLY A 12 22.20 0.55 9.47
C GLY A 12 21.61 -0.71 8.85
N THR A 13 22.47 -1.57 8.29
CA THR A 13 22.06 -2.87 7.73
C THR A 13 21.51 -3.79 8.81
N TYR A 14 22.17 -3.83 9.97
CA TYR A 14 21.71 -4.58 11.14
C TYR A 14 20.30 -4.16 11.55
N TRP A 15 20.06 -2.86 11.75
CA TRP A 15 18.74 -2.36 12.15
C TRP A 15 17.65 -2.67 11.13
N ARG A 16 17.96 -2.56 9.83
CA ARG A 16 17.03 -2.95 8.76
C ARG A 16 16.67 -4.43 8.84
N LEU A 17 17.65 -5.32 8.97
CA LEU A 17 17.41 -6.77 9.05
C LEU A 17 16.67 -7.16 10.33
N LEU A 18 17.00 -6.51 11.44
CA LEU A 18 16.30 -6.71 12.71
C LEU A 18 14.83 -6.27 12.61
N GLY A 19 14.54 -5.15 11.95
CA GLY A 19 13.17 -4.69 11.70
C GLY A 19 12.36 -5.70 10.89
N ILE A 20 12.94 -6.25 9.81
CA ILE A 20 12.32 -7.33 9.03
C ILE A 20 12.07 -8.56 9.92
N LYS A 21 13.02 -8.94 10.77
CA LYS A 21 12.86 -10.08 11.66
C LYS A 21 11.76 -9.87 12.70
N TYR A 22 11.58 -8.65 13.20
CA TYR A 22 10.46 -8.32 14.07
C TYR A 22 9.11 -8.37 13.33
N MET A 23 9.06 -7.96 12.07
CA MET A 23 7.84 -8.12 11.24
C MET A 23 7.46 -9.59 11.07
N ASP A 24 8.43 -10.50 10.86
CA ASP A 24 8.17 -11.94 10.76
C ASP A 24 7.51 -12.52 12.03
N TYR A 25 7.74 -11.88 13.18
CA TYR A 25 7.13 -12.23 14.47
C TYR A 25 5.94 -11.35 14.84
N GLU A 26 5.45 -10.52 13.92
CA GLU A 26 4.35 -9.55 14.12
C GLU A 26 4.61 -8.56 15.28
N MET A 27 5.88 -8.35 15.63
CA MET A 27 6.32 -7.40 16.66
C MET A 27 6.39 -6.00 16.04
N TRP A 28 5.24 -5.46 15.63
CA TRP A 28 5.15 -4.25 14.80
C TRP A 28 5.77 -3.01 15.45
N LYS A 29 5.68 -2.88 16.78
CA LYS A 29 6.22 -1.74 17.52
C LYS A 29 7.75 -1.77 17.57
N GLU A 30 8.32 -2.95 17.79
CA GLU A 30 9.76 -3.19 17.78
C GLU A 30 10.32 -3.06 16.37
N ALA A 31 9.60 -3.58 15.37
CA ALA A 31 9.94 -3.40 13.96
C ALA A 31 9.98 -1.91 13.58
N LEU A 32 8.97 -1.14 13.96
CA LEU A 32 8.91 0.31 13.71
C LEU A 32 10.15 1.03 14.25
N LYS A 33 10.51 0.76 15.51
CA LYS A 33 11.71 1.34 16.15
C LYS A 33 13.01 0.94 15.44
N ALA A 34 13.13 -0.33 15.05
CA ALA A 34 14.30 -0.80 14.32
C ALA A 34 14.43 -0.10 12.96
N PHE A 35 13.31 0.18 12.28
CA PHE A 35 13.34 0.95 11.04
C PHE A 35 13.64 2.44 11.26
N ASP A 36 13.20 3.04 12.37
CA ASP A 36 13.61 4.41 12.75
C ASP A 36 15.15 4.50 12.89
N GLU A 37 15.76 3.55 13.59
CA GLU A 37 17.22 3.46 13.73
C GLU A 37 17.93 3.24 12.38
N ALA A 38 17.33 2.44 11.49
CA ALA A 38 17.88 2.23 10.15
C ALA A 38 17.79 3.50 9.29
N LEU A 39 16.70 4.27 9.37
CA LEU A 39 16.52 5.54 8.64
C LEU A 39 17.41 6.66 9.16
N ALA A 40 17.81 6.65 10.43
CA ALA A 40 18.81 7.57 10.95
C ALA A 40 20.17 7.45 10.22
N ILE A 41 20.44 6.29 9.61
CA ILE A 41 21.65 5.99 8.84
C ILE A 41 21.38 6.06 7.33
N TYR A 42 20.20 5.61 6.89
CA TYR A 42 19.77 5.54 5.49
C TYR A 42 18.44 6.30 5.26
N PRO A 43 18.43 7.65 5.34
CA PRO A 43 17.18 8.43 5.31
C PRO A 43 16.42 8.30 3.99
N ASP A 44 17.14 8.10 2.88
CA ASP A 44 16.61 8.02 1.52
C ASP A 44 16.60 6.60 0.98
N PHE A 45 16.26 5.62 1.82
CA PHE A 45 16.11 4.24 1.40
C PHE A 45 14.63 3.84 1.34
N ALA A 46 14.08 3.80 0.12
CA ALA A 46 12.65 3.58 -0.13
C ALA A 46 12.10 2.32 0.53
N GLY A 47 12.86 1.21 0.53
CA GLY A 47 12.43 -0.05 1.14
C GLY A 47 12.23 0.03 2.65
N ILE A 48 13.08 0.79 3.37
CA ILE A 48 12.94 0.97 4.82
C ILE A 48 11.75 1.87 5.10
N GLN A 49 11.58 2.95 4.33
CA GLN A 49 10.41 3.84 4.44
C GLN A 49 9.10 3.06 4.24
N TYR A 50 9.05 2.18 3.24
CA TYR A 50 7.94 1.26 3.00
C TYR A 50 7.67 0.33 4.20
N HIS A 51 8.70 -0.36 4.71
CA HIS A 51 8.51 -1.29 5.83
C HIS A 51 8.09 -0.59 7.12
N ARG A 52 8.67 0.59 7.39
CA ARG A 52 8.26 1.45 8.51
C ARG A 52 6.79 1.84 8.40
N ALA A 53 6.37 2.31 7.22
CA ALA A 53 4.98 2.67 6.95
C ALA A 53 4.03 1.49 7.12
N LEU A 54 4.43 0.30 6.66
CA LEU A 54 3.67 -0.93 6.85
C LEU A 54 3.51 -1.29 8.33
N CYS A 55 4.56 -1.16 9.14
CA CYS A 55 4.47 -1.37 10.58
C CYS A 55 3.50 -0.38 11.22
N ALA A 56 3.54 0.90 10.82
CA ALA A 56 2.59 1.90 11.28
C ALA A 56 1.15 1.54 10.88
N SER A 57 0.89 1.09 9.65
CA SER A 57 -0.44 0.61 9.23
C SER A 57 -0.95 -0.52 10.12
N GLN A 58 -0.10 -1.49 10.45
CA GLN A 58 -0.48 -2.61 11.34
C GLN A 58 -0.78 -2.13 12.77
N LEU A 59 0.00 -1.20 13.29
CA LEU A 59 -0.25 -0.60 14.60
C LEU A 59 -1.53 0.24 14.62
N ALA A 60 -1.89 0.90 13.53
CA ALA A 60 -3.16 1.60 13.40
C ALA A 60 -4.35 0.62 13.49
N LEU A 61 -4.25 -0.54 12.83
CA LEU A 61 -5.26 -1.59 12.89
C LEU A 61 -5.42 -2.18 14.29
N ALA A 62 -4.32 -2.35 15.01
CA ALA A 62 -4.30 -2.91 16.37
C ALA A 62 -4.61 -1.88 17.48
N SER A 63 -4.66 -0.58 17.17
CA SER A 63 -4.87 0.48 18.17
C SER A 63 -6.35 0.55 18.58
N PRO A 64 -6.67 0.35 19.87
CA PRO A 64 -8.04 0.50 20.35
C PRO A 64 -8.46 1.97 20.47
N GLU A 65 -7.52 2.88 20.73
CA GLU A 65 -7.78 4.31 20.81
C GLU A 65 -7.78 4.98 19.44
N LEU A 66 -8.80 5.80 19.18
CA LEU A 66 -8.92 6.56 17.93
C LEU A 66 -7.74 7.52 17.70
N SER A 67 -7.20 8.12 18.77
CA SER A 67 -6.03 9.02 18.68
C SER A 67 -4.77 8.27 18.24
N GLY A 68 -4.49 7.13 18.87
CA GLY A 68 -3.36 6.26 18.50
C GLY A 68 -3.50 5.75 17.07
N ARG A 69 -4.70 5.30 16.68
CA ARG A 69 -5.01 4.91 15.31
C ARG A 69 -4.69 6.03 14.31
N ARG A 70 -5.18 7.24 14.56
CA ARG A 70 -4.96 8.40 13.67
C ARG A 70 -3.48 8.76 13.54
N GLU A 71 -2.73 8.69 14.63
CA GLU A 71 -1.29 8.95 14.62
C GLU A 71 -0.55 7.93 13.74
N TYR A 72 -0.84 6.65 13.92
CA TYR A 72 -0.23 5.60 13.11
C TYR A 72 -0.63 5.66 11.64
N LEU A 73 -1.89 6.00 11.33
CA LEU A 73 -2.33 6.23 9.95
C LEU A 73 -1.56 7.38 9.29
N ALA A 74 -1.34 8.49 10.01
CA ALA A 74 -0.55 9.61 9.52
C ALA A 74 0.93 9.22 9.28
N GLN A 75 1.51 8.42 10.18
CA GLN A 75 2.88 7.89 10.01
C GLN A 75 2.99 6.94 8.81
N ALA A 76 1.99 6.07 8.60
CA ALA A 76 1.93 5.17 7.46
C ALA A 76 1.86 5.95 6.14
N GLU A 77 0.92 6.89 6.04
CA GLU A 77 0.75 7.73 4.86
C GLU A 77 2.03 8.52 4.52
N ALA A 78 2.65 9.14 5.53
CA ALA A 78 3.91 9.87 5.36
C ALA A 78 5.06 8.97 4.89
N GLY A 79 5.20 7.77 5.48
CA GLY A 79 6.26 6.83 5.11
C GLY A 79 6.09 6.29 3.69
N TYR A 80 4.87 5.94 3.26
CA TYR A 80 4.65 5.51 1.87
C TYR A 80 4.91 6.65 0.87
N ARG A 81 4.47 7.88 1.17
CA ARG A 81 4.80 9.03 0.31
C ARG A 81 6.29 9.30 0.25
N ARG A 82 7.02 9.14 1.37
CA ARG A 82 8.48 9.29 1.37
C ARG A 82 9.15 8.20 0.54
N ALA A 83 8.68 6.96 0.62
CA ALA A 83 9.17 5.87 -0.22
C ALA A 83 8.98 6.20 -1.71
N LEU A 84 7.81 6.73 -2.10
CA LEU A 84 7.54 7.12 -3.49
C LEU A 84 8.31 8.37 -3.95
N ALA A 85 8.64 9.28 -3.04
CA ALA A 85 9.50 10.43 -3.34
C ALA A 85 10.95 10.00 -3.61
N VAL A 86 11.43 8.95 -2.93
CA VAL A 86 12.76 8.37 -3.12
C VAL A 86 12.80 7.47 -4.36
N ASP A 87 11.81 6.59 -4.51
CA ASP A 87 11.66 5.67 -5.63
C ASP A 87 10.21 5.72 -6.16
N PRO A 88 9.96 6.52 -7.21
CA PRO A 88 8.65 6.62 -7.84
C PRO A 88 8.19 5.33 -8.52
N ARG A 89 9.01 4.28 -8.60
CA ARG A 89 8.63 2.97 -9.17
C ARG A 89 8.44 1.91 -8.09
N ASN A 90 8.41 2.29 -6.81
CA ASN A 90 8.16 1.37 -5.71
C ASN A 90 6.69 0.91 -5.70
N THR A 91 6.40 -0.16 -6.43
CA THR A 91 5.04 -0.69 -6.62
C THR A 91 4.40 -1.14 -5.30
N GLN A 92 5.20 -1.61 -4.33
CA GLN A 92 4.75 -1.96 -2.99
C GLN A 92 4.14 -0.75 -2.25
N SER A 93 4.81 0.40 -2.29
CA SER A 93 4.32 1.64 -1.67
C SER A 93 3.14 2.24 -2.42
N MET A 94 3.12 2.18 -3.76
CA MET A 94 1.97 2.63 -4.55
C MET A 94 0.70 1.89 -4.13
N TYR A 95 0.77 0.56 -4.10
CA TYR A 95 -0.38 -0.27 -3.78
C TYR A 95 -0.79 -0.13 -2.31
N ALA A 96 0.18 -0.15 -1.38
CA ALA A 96 -0.12 -0.02 0.05
C ALA A 96 -0.72 1.36 0.39
N LEU A 97 -0.20 2.44 -0.20
CA LEU A 97 -0.78 3.76 -0.03
C LEU A 97 -2.19 3.87 -0.64
N ALA A 98 -2.40 3.29 -1.82
CA ALA A 98 -3.73 3.25 -2.43
C ALA A 98 -4.75 2.52 -1.54
N VAL A 99 -4.37 1.37 -0.97
CA VAL A 99 -5.20 0.63 -0.01
C VAL A 99 -5.50 1.47 1.23
N LEU A 100 -4.48 2.11 1.82
CA LEU A 100 -4.65 2.98 2.99
C LEU A 100 -5.61 4.14 2.69
N LEU A 101 -5.45 4.79 1.54
CA LEU A 101 -6.30 5.91 1.11
C LEU A 101 -7.76 5.50 0.93
N VAL A 102 -8.00 4.33 0.32
CA VAL A 102 -9.37 3.87 0.02
C VAL A 102 -10.09 3.39 1.27
N PHE A 103 -9.43 2.62 2.13
CA PHE A 103 -10.10 1.89 3.21
C PHE A 103 -9.96 2.53 4.59
N GLU A 104 -8.87 3.24 4.85
CA GLU A 104 -8.56 3.75 6.20
C GLU A 104 -8.69 5.28 6.30
N LEU A 105 -8.44 5.98 5.21
CA LEU A 105 -8.44 7.45 5.16
C LEU A 105 -9.64 8.02 4.39
N GLU A 106 -10.46 7.17 3.78
CA GLU A 106 -11.66 7.56 3.03
C GLU A 106 -11.40 8.64 1.94
N ARG A 107 -10.21 8.57 1.33
CA ARG A 107 -9.72 9.49 0.29
C ARG A 107 -9.42 8.75 -1.03
N PRO A 108 -10.42 8.06 -1.62
CA PRO A 108 -10.20 7.17 -2.76
C PRO A 108 -9.72 7.89 -4.03
N LEU A 109 -10.10 9.16 -4.23
CA LEU A 109 -9.68 9.92 -5.42
C LEU A 109 -8.16 10.14 -5.47
N GLU A 110 -7.49 10.22 -4.31
CA GLU A 110 -6.03 10.32 -4.26
C GLU A 110 -5.34 9.00 -4.61
N ALA A 111 -6.04 7.86 -4.52
CA ALA A 111 -5.51 6.56 -4.90
C ALA A 111 -5.50 6.33 -6.42
N LEU A 112 -6.30 7.10 -7.18
CA LEU A 112 -6.45 6.94 -8.63
C LEU A 112 -5.11 7.02 -9.38
N PRO A 113 -4.30 8.09 -9.27
CA PRO A 113 -3.02 8.16 -9.98
C PRO A 113 -2.04 7.07 -9.52
N LEU A 114 -2.08 6.68 -8.24
CA LEU A 114 -1.22 5.61 -7.71
C LEU A 114 -1.54 4.25 -8.34
N LEU A 115 -2.83 3.93 -8.49
CA LEU A 115 -3.28 2.67 -9.06
C LEU A 115 -3.06 2.61 -10.58
N GLU A 116 -3.26 3.74 -11.26
CA GLU A 116 -2.94 3.85 -12.69
C GLU A 116 -1.45 3.64 -12.95
N ASP A 117 -0.57 4.30 -12.19
CA ASP A 117 0.88 4.14 -12.31
C ASP A 117 1.34 2.73 -11.91
N TYR A 118 0.76 2.18 -10.84
CA TYR A 118 1.00 0.81 -10.42
C TYR A 118 0.66 -0.19 -11.55
N LEU A 119 -0.50 -0.05 -12.19
CA LEU A 119 -0.94 -0.94 -13.27
C LEU A 119 -0.15 -0.78 -14.57
N LYS A 120 0.58 0.33 -14.78
CA LYS A 120 1.56 0.46 -15.89
C LYS A 120 2.76 -0.48 -15.70
N ILE A 121 3.11 -0.77 -14.43
CA ILE A 121 4.23 -1.64 -14.04
C ILE A 121 3.73 -3.07 -13.82
N GLU A 122 2.79 -3.26 -12.89
CA GLU A 122 2.19 -4.54 -12.51
C GLU A 122 0.94 -4.85 -13.33
N ARG A 123 1.14 -4.97 -14.64
CA ARG A 123 0.05 -5.06 -15.63
C ARG A 123 -0.90 -6.23 -15.42
N SER A 124 -0.50 -7.30 -14.74
CA SER A 124 -1.36 -8.46 -14.49
C SER A 124 -2.08 -8.43 -13.14
N SER A 125 -1.91 -7.37 -12.34
CA SER A 125 -2.52 -7.32 -11.01
C SER A 125 -4.04 -7.22 -11.08
N ILE A 126 -4.72 -8.31 -10.76
CA ILE A 126 -6.18 -8.37 -10.65
C ILE A 126 -6.67 -7.62 -9.39
N PRO A 127 -6.02 -7.76 -8.20
CA PRO A 127 -6.41 -7.01 -7.02
C PRO A 127 -6.41 -5.49 -7.23
N ALA A 128 -5.38 -4.95 -7.90
CA ALA A 128 -5.31 -3.51 -8.19
C ALA A 128 -6.39 -3.05 -9.17
N ARG A 129 -6.80 -3.89 -10.14
CA ARG A 129 -7.94 -3.57 -11.01
C ARG A 129 -9.26 -3.52 -10.25
N PHE A 130 -9.49 -4.46 -9.34
CA PHE A 130 -10.68 -4.41 -8.47
C PHE A 130 -10.68 -3.14 -7.61
N LEU A 131 -9.53 -2.78 -7.05
CA LEU A 131 -9.40 -1.57 -6.24
C LEU A 131 -9.62 -0.30 -7.08
N LEU A 132 -9.06 -0.24 -8.29
CA LEU A 132 -9.27 0.89 -9.21
C LEU A 132 -10.75 0.99 -9.67
N ALA A 133 -11.40 -0.14 -9.95
CA ALA A 133 -12.82 -0.15 -10.28
C ALA A 133 -13.67 0.41 -9.12
N ARG A 134 -13.36 0.05 -7.87
CA ARG A 134 -14.00 0.66 -6.68
C ARG A 134 -13.78 2.16 -6.61
N VAL A 135 -12.56 2.63 -6.84
CA VAL A 135 -12.24 4.07 -6.85
C VAL A 135 -13.04 4.79 -7.94
N TYR A 136 -13.16 4.20 -9.14
CA TYR A 136 -13.98 4.77 -10.21
C TYR A 136 -15.46 4.86 -9.86
N LEU A 137 -16.02 3.85 -9.19
CA LEU A 137 -17.41 3.90 -8.72
C LEU A 137 -17.63 5.04 -7.70
N GLN A 138 -16.69 5.21 -6.76
CA GLN A 138 -16.74 6.32 -5.79
C GLN A 138 -16.55 7.69 -6.45
N ALA A 139 -15.85 7.75 -7.58
CA ALA A 139 -15.73 8.93 -8.42
C ALA A 139 -16.94 9.19 -9.33
N GLY A 140 -17.96 8.32 -9.30
CA GLY A 140 -19.13 8.39 -10.19
C GLY A 140 -18.86 7.93 -11.62
N ASN A 141 -17.68 7.38 -11.91
CA ASN A 141 -17.32 6.86 -13.23
C ASN A 141 -17.64 5.36 -13.34
N ALA A 142 -18.94 5.05 -13.42
CA ALA A 142 -19.40 3.66 -13.53
C ALA A 142 -18.87 2.95 -14.78
N GLN A 143 -18.73 3.66 -15.90
CA GLN A 143 -18.25 3.07 -17.15
C GLN A 143 -16.81 2.55 -17.02
N ALA A 144 -15.90 3.34 -16.46
CA ALA A 144 -14.51 2.89 -16.27
C ALA A 144 -14.40 1.68 -15.33
N ALA A 145 -15.29 1.58 -14.34
CA ALA A 145 -15.37 0.40 -13.48
C ALA A 145 -15.86 -0.85 -14.24
N LEU A 146 -16.88 -0.71 -15.09
CA LEU A 146 -17.38 -1.80 -15.95
C LEU A 146 -16.30 -2.32 -16.90
N ASP A 147 -15.54 -1.42 -17.53
CA ASP A 147 -14.45 -1.78 -18.44
C ASP A 147 -13.36 -2.60 -17.72
N LEU A 148 -13.06 -2.26 -16.47
CA LEU A 148 -12.12 -3.02 -15.64
C LEU A 148 -12.65 -4.40 -15.26
N TYR A 149 -13.94 -4.52 -14.92
CA TYR A 149 -14.54 -5.82 -14.64
C TYR A 149 -14.55 -6.72 -15.87
N GLU A 150 -14.93 -6.20 -17.04
CA GLU A 150 -14.87 -6.94 -18.30
C GLU A 150 -13.44 -7.40 -18.61
N HIS A 151 -12.44 -6.54 -18.37
CA HIS A 151 -11.05 -6.93 -18.50
C HIS A 151 -10.70 -8.10 -17.55
N ILE A 152 -11.13 -8.07 -16.29
CA ILE A 152 -10.85 -9.15 -15.33
C ILE A 152 -11.52 -10.44 -15.79
N GLU A 153 -12.80 -10.41 -16.20
CA GLU A 153 -13.54 -11.58 -16.70
C GLU A 153 -12.83 -12.28 -17.86
N LYS A 154 -12.27 -11.51 -18.79
CA LYS A 154 -11.57 -12.05 -19.97
C LYS A 154 -10.17 -12.57 -19.67
N ASN A 155 -9.46 -11.99 -18.70
CA ASN A 155 -8.01 -12.18 -18.57
C ASN A 155 -7.55 -12.81 -17.25
N ALA A 156 -8.39 -12.87 -16.21
CA ALA A 156 -7.99 -13.46 -14.95
C ALA A 156 -7.84 -14.99 -15.09
N ARG A 157 -6.76 -15.51 -14.50
CA ARG A 157 -6.46 -16.96 -14.53
C ARG A 157 -7.41 -17.74 -13.63
N GLU A 158 -7.70 -17.18 -12.46
CA GLU A 158 -8.57 -17.79 -11.47
C GLU A 158 -10.04 -17.60 -11.87
N SER A 159 -10.85 -18.66 -11.79
CA SER A 159 -12.30 -18.54 -12.04
C SER A 159 -12.97 -17.65 -11.00
N GLY A 160 -12.54 -17.70 -9.74
CA GLY A 160 -13.11 -16.88 -8.66
C GLY A 160 -13.02 -15.38 -8.93
N ASP A 161 -11.90 -14.91 -9.49
CA ASP A 161 -11.76 -13.51 -9.90
C ASP A 161 -12.71 -13.15 -11.05
N ARG A 162 -12.89 -14.04 -12.03
CA ARG A 162 -13.82 -13.83 -13.15
C ARG A 162 -15.27 -13.80 -12.67
N ASP A 163 -15.64 -14.75 -11.82
CA ASP A 163 -16.99 -14.85 -11.24
C ASP A 163 -17.32 -13.61 -10.41
N LYS A 164 -16.36 -13.15 -9.58
CA LYS A 164 -16.48 -11.93 -8.79
C LYS A 164 -16.62 -10.70 -9.67
N ALA A 165 -15.84 -10.59 -10.75
CA ALA A 165 -15.95 -9.48 -11.69
C ALA A 165 -17.31 -9.48 -12.40
N ALA A 166 -17.81 -10.64 -12.84
CA ALA A 166 -19.13 -10.77 -13.46
C ALA A 166 -20.30 -10.45 -12.51
N GLU A 167 -20.15 -10.77 -11.23
CA GLU A 167 -21.10 -10.33 -10.20
C GLU A 167 -21.10 -8.80 -10.06
N LEU A 168 -19.91 -8.19 -9.89
CA LEU A 168 -19.78 -6.75 -9.70
C LEU A 168 -20.22 -5.97 -10.94
N TYR A 169 -19.92 -6.45 -12.14
CA TYR A 169 -20.38 -5.90 -13.41
C TYR A 169 -21.92 -5.82 -13.44
N ARG A 170 -22.60 -6.94 -13.14
CA ARG A 170 -24.07 -6.99 -13.11
C ARG A 170 -24.65 -6.04 -12.04
N ARG A 171 -24.02 -5.94 -10.87
CA ARG A 171 -24.43 -5.01 -9.82
C ARG A 171 -24.34 -3.56 -10.27
N VAL A 172 -23.26 -3.18 -10.96
CA VAL A 172 -23.08 -1.82 -11.48
C VAL A 172 -24.11 -1.50 -12.57
N MET A 173 -24.31 -2.39 -13.53
CA MET A 173 -25.33 -2.26 -14.57
C MET A 173 -26.75 -2.15 -14.01
N GLY A 174 -27.03 -2.85 -12.90
CA GLY A 174 -28.32 -2.79 -12.20
C GLY A 174 -28.50 -1.56 -11.31
N GLY A 175 -27.54 -0.64 -11.22
CA GLY A 175 -27.62 0.55 -10.36
C GLY A 175 -27.33 0.30 -8.88
N ASN A 176 -26.97 -0.93 -8.49
CA ASN A 176 -26.81 -1.36 -7.10
C ASN A 176 -25.34 -1.36 -6.65
N TYR A 177 -24.69 -0.21 -6.74
CA TYR A 177 -23.26 -0.04 -6.45
C TYR A 177 -22.92 1.12 -5.49
N GLY A 178 -23.93 1.84 -4.98
CA GLY A 178 -23.79 2.83 -3.91
C GLY A 178 -24.46 2.35 -2.63
N SER A 179 -23.67 1.93 -1.65
CA SER A 179 -24.09 1.67 -0.26
C SER A 179 -22.87 1.85 0.64
#